data_AF-A0A5C8BN60-F1
#
_entry.id   AF-A0A5C8BN60-F1
#
_cell.length_a   1.000
_cell.length_b   1.000
_cell.length_c   1.000
_cell.angle_alpha   90.00
_cell.angle_beta   90.00
_cell.angle_gamma   90.00
#
_symmetry.space_group_name_H-M   'P 1'
#
loop_
_entity.id
_entity.type
_entity.pdbx_description
1 polymer ?
#
loop_
_entity_poly.entity_id
_entity_poly.type
_entity_poly.pdbx_seq_one_letter_code
_entity_poly.pdbx_strand_id
1 'polypeptide(L)'
;MIRMSVTLGSPLQSSAFKVLLLGSGELGKEVVISLQRLGVEVHAADRYDHAPAMQVAHFSYTLNMADPVALKQLIESIQPHL
;
A
#
# COMPACT_ATOMS: atom_id res chain seq x y z
N MET A 1 20.24 19.37 -6.36
CA MET A 1 18.80 19.05 -6.21
C MET A 1 18.38 18.21 -7.40
N ILE A 2 18.26 16.88 -7.22
CA ILE A 2 17.69 16.02 -8.26
C ILE A 2 16.18 16.17 -8.17
N ARG A 3 15.52 16.64 -9.24
CA ARG A 3 14.05 16.61 -9.32
C ARG A 3 13.65 15.15 -9.49
N MET A 4 13.10 14.52 -8.44
CA MET A 4 12.32 13.31 -8.62
C MET A 4 10.93 13.72 -9.11
N SER A 5 10.65 13.52 -10.39
CA SER A 5 9.26 13.63 -10.88
C SER A 5 8.51 12.37 -10.52
N VAL A 6 7.43 12.49 -9.77
CA VAL A 6 6.48 11.39 -9.55
C VAL A 6 5.52 11.36 -10.72
N THR A 7 5.37 10.20 -11.36
CA THR A 7 4.37 9.96 -12.40
C THR A 7 3.31 9.01 -11.85
N LEU A 8 2.06 9.45 -11.85
CA LEU A 8 0.91 8.66 -11.41
C LEU A 8 0.17 8.12 -12.63
N GLY A 9 0.00 6.80 -12.69
CA GLY A 9 -0.96 6.16 -13.61
C GLY A 9 -2.34 6.04 -12.97
N SER A 10 -3.12 5.05 -13.42
CA SER A 10 -4.43 4.73 -12.85
C SER A 10 -4.35 3.43 -12.06
N PRO A 11 -5.08 3.30 -10.94
CA PRO A 11 -5.02 2.09 -10.13
C PRO A 11 -5.62 0.91 -10.91
N LEU A 12 -5.19 -0.31 -10.59
CA LEU A 12 -5.59 -1.57 -11.22
C LEU A 12 -5.18 -1.71 -12.71
N GLN A 13 -4.31 -0.82 -13.20
CA GLN A 13 -3.74 -0.86 -14.54
C GLN A 13 -2.23 -1.11 -14.48
N SER A 14 -1.64 -1.50 -15.61
CA SER A 14 -0.19 -1.73 -15.71
C SER A 14 0.66 -0.48 -15.42
N SER A 15 0.07 0.71 -15.54
CA SER A 15 0.72 1.99 -15.25
C SER A 15 0.56 2.45 -13.79
N ALA A 16 -0.10 1.68 -12.92
CA ALA A 16 -0.42 2.09 -11.56
C ALA A 16 0.85 2.45 -10.75
N PHE A 17 0.80 3.60 -10.07
CA PHE A 17 1.72 3.86 -8.97
C PHE A 17 1.20 3.12 -7.75
N LYS A 18 2.00 2.19 -7.21
CA LYS A 18 1.61 1.29 -6.12
C LYS A 18 2.26 1.68 -4.81
N VAL A 19 1.47 1.75 -3.74
CA VAL A 19 1.94 1.96 -2.37
C VAL A 19 1.64 0.72 -1.53
N LEU A 20 2.62 0.23 -0.77
CA LEU A 20 2.44 -0.77 0.27
C LEU A 20 2.47 -0.11 1.65
N LEU A 21 1.31 -0.01 2.30
CA LEU A 21 1.19 0.52 3.65
C LEU A 21 1.44 -0.59 4.68
N LEU A 22 2.49 -0.45 5.50
CA LEU A 22 2.79 -1.35 6.62
C LEU A 22 2.25 -0.77 7.93
N GLY A 23 1.14 -1.34 8.41
CA GLY A 23 0.36 -0.82 9.54
C GLY A 23 -0.87 -0.06 9.04
N SER A 24 -2.06 -0.61 9.34
CA SER A 24 -3.33 -0.26 8.72
C SER A 24 -4.36 0.27 9.71
N GLY A 25 -3.92 0.99 10.75
CA GLY A 25 -4.78 1.66 11.75
C GLY A 25 -5.50 2.91 11.21
N GLU A 26 -6.12 3.71 12.10
CA GLU A 26 -6.90 4.89 11.68
C GLU A 26 -6.08 5.96 10.96
N LEU A 27 -4.82 6.15 11.34
CA LEU A 27 -3.93 7.10 10.64
C LEU A 27 -3.64 6.62 9.22
N GLY A 28 -3.40 5.32 9.07
CA GLY A 28 -3.22 4.68 7.77
C GLY A 28 -4.45 4.88 6.88
N LYS A 29 -5.66 4.78 7.43
CA LYS A 29 -6.91 4.94 6.69
C LYS A 29 -7.00 6.30 5.98
N GLU A 30 -6.67 7.39 6.67
CA GLU A 30 -6.69 8.75 6.08
C GLU A 30 -5.61 8.92 4.99
N VAL A 31 -4.44 8.29 5.18
CA VAL A 31 -3.38 8.25 4.16
C VAL A 31 -3.87 7.49 2.92
N VAL A 32 -4.46 6.31 3.09
CA VAL A 32 -5.01 5.52 1.97
C VAL A 32 -6.10 6.29 1.23
N ILE A 33 -7.03 6.94 1.94
CA ILE A 33 -8.08 7.77 1.31
C ILE A 33 -7.46 8.89 0.46
N SER A 34 -6.40 9.54 0.97
CA SER A 34 -5.70 10.59 0.24
C SER A 34 -4.99 10.07 -1.01
N LEU A 35 -4.36 8.90 -0.90
CA LEU A 35 -3.72 8.21 -2.04
C LEU A 35 -4.74 7.79 -3.10
N GLN A 36 -5.89 7.24 -2.70
CA GLN A 36 -6.96 6.89 -3.63
C GLN A 36 -7.52 8.11 -4.36
N ARG A 37 -7.65 9.25 -3.67
CA ARG A 37 -8.06 10.52 -4.31
C ARG A 37 -7.07 11.00 -5.39
N LEU A 38 -5.82 10.56 -5.33
CA LEU A 38 -4.79 10.83 -6.33
C LEU A 38 -4.68 9.73 -7.41
N GLY A 39 -5.50 8.67 -7.34
CA GLY A 39 -5.43 7.54 -8.28
C GLY A 39 -4.28 6.56 -8.01
N VAL A 40 -3.76 6.51 -6.78
CA VAL A 40 -2.73 5.55 -6.39
C VAL A 40 -3.35 4.20 -6.03
N GLU A 41 -2.75 3.12 -6.50
CA GLU A 41 -3.10 1.76 -6.07
C GLU A 41 -2.48 1.49 -4.70
N VAL A 42 -3.28 0.98 -3.77
CA VAL A 42 -2.87 0.84 -2.37
C VAL A 42 -3.07 -0.59 -1.91
N HIS A 43 -1.98 -1.17 -1.43
CA HIS A 43 -1.90 -2.45 -0.75
C HIS A 43 -1.70 -2.18 0.74
N ALA A 44 -2.61 -2.65 1.60
CA ALA A 44 -2.55 -2.42 3.04
C ALA A 44 -2.20 -3.72 3.78
N ALA A 45 -1.18 -3.68 4.64
CA ALA A 45 -0.75 -4.81 5.45
C ALA A 45 -0.90 -4.51 6.94
N ASP A 46 -1.33 -5.49 7.73
CA ASP A 46 -1.35 -5.44 9.19
C ASP A 46 -1.25 -6.86 9.79
N ARG A 47 -1.20 -6.95 11.12
CA ARG A 47 -1.15 -8.21 11.88
C ARG A 47 -2.52 -8.87 12.10
N TYR A 48 -3.60 -8.25 11.64
CA TYR A 48 -4.96 -8.76 11.78
C TYR A 48 -5.83 -8.32 10.60
N ASP A 49 -6.83 -9.14 10.28
CA ASP A 49 -7.78 -8.86 9.20
C ASP A 49 -8.66 -7.64 9.50
N HIS A 50 -9.16 -7.00 8.44
CA HIS A 50 -10.15 -5.92 8.51
C HIS A 50 -9.70 -4.67 9.29
N ALA A 51 -8.39 -4.44 9.42
CA ALA A 51 -7.84 -3.21 9.98
C ALA A 51 -8.40 -1.97 9.26
N PRO A 52 -8.49 -0.80 9.94
CA PRO A 52 -9.17 0.39 9.39
C PRO A 52 -8.79 0.79 7.96
N ALA A 53 -7.50 0.77 7.62
CA ALA A 53 -7.02 1.13 6.28
C ALA A 53 -7.29 0.05 5.23
N MET A 54 -7.40 -1.22 5.62
CA MET A 54 -7.72 -2.33 4.71
C MET A 54 -9.12 -2.17 4.09
N GLN A 55 -10.06 -1.59 4.84
CA GLN A 55 -11.45 -1.39 4.39
C GLN A 55 -11.57 -0.39 3.23
N VAL A 56 -10.56 0.46 3.06
CA VAL A 56 -10.50 1.47 2.01
C VAL A 56 -9.35 1.23 1.04
N ALA A 57 -8.53 0.19 1.22
CA ALA A 57 -7.46 -0.15 0.29
C ALA A 57 -7.97 -0.96 -0.91
N HIS A 58 -7.18 -1.03 -1.98
CA HIS A 58 -7.50 -1.89 -3.12
C HIS A 58 -7.26 -3.37 -2.78
N PHE A 59 -6.18 -3.64 -2.05
CA PHE A 59 -5.79 -4.97 -1.59
C PHE A 59 -5.41 -4.93 -0.12
N SER A 60 -5.63 -6.04 0.60
CA SER A 60 -5.26 -6.19 2.00
C SER A 60 -4.55 -7.51 2.28
N TYR A 61 -3.63 -7.49 3.23
CA TYR A 61 -2.78 -8.63 3.59
C TYR A 61 -2.60 -8.71 5.10
N THR A 62 -2.80 -9.90 5.66
CA THR A 62 -2.59 -10.16 7.08
C THR A 62 -1.36 -11.04 7.25
N LEU A 63 -0.35 -10.51 7.95
CA LEU A 63 0.89 -11.22 8.25
C LEU A 63 1.52 -10.71 9.54
N ASN A 64 2.42 -11.52 10.11
CA ASN A 64 3.29 -11.02 11.18
C ASN A 64 4.27 -9.99 10.59
N MET A 65 4.02 -8.70 10.81
CA MET A 65 4.86 -7.62 10.28
C MET A 65 6.29 -7.60 10.86
N ALA A 66 6.55 -8.34 11.95
CA ALA A 66 7.89 -8.52 12.50
C ALA A 66 8.65 -9.72 11.88
N ASP A 67 8.01 -10.50 11.00
CA ASP A 67 8.66 -11.56 10.23
C ASP A 67 9.29 -10.97 8.95
N PRO A 68 10.64 -10.89 8.88
CA PRO A 68 11.32 -10.30 7.73
C PRO A 68 11.18 -11.13 6.45
N VAL A 69 10.97 -12.45 6.56
CA VAL A 69 10.81 -13.34 5.40
C VAL A 69 9.43 -13.12 4.78
N ALA A 70 8.38 -13.13 5.61
CA ALA A 70 7.02 -12.88 5.15
C ALA A 70 6.89 -11.48 4.53
N LEU A 71 7.48 -10.46 5.17
CA LEU A 71 7.45 -9.09 4.66
C LEU A 71 8.20 -8.96 3.32
N LYS A 72 9.37 -9.60 3.19
CA LYS A 72 10.12 -9.61 1.93
C LYS A 72 9.33 -10.26 0.81
N GLN A 73 8.69 -11.41 1.06
CA GLN A 73 7.85 -12.09 0.07
C GLN A 73 6.68 -11.21 -0.38
N LEU A 74 6.04 -10.50 0.55
CA LEU A 74 4.96 -9.58 0.22
C LEU A 74 5.43 -8.43 -0.69
N ILE A 75 6.53 -7.77 -0.32
CA ILE A 75 7.14 -6.70 -1.13
C ILE A 75 7.49 -7.22 -2.52
N GLU A 76 8.10 -8.40 -2.61
CA GLU A 76 8.48 -9.02 -3.87
C GLU A 76 7.28 -9.35 -4.76
N SER A 77 6.15 -9.77 -4.17
CA SER A 77 4.93 -10.06 -4.93
C SER A 77 4.25 -8.79 -5.47
N ILE A 78 4.28 -7.69 -4.71
CA ILE A 78 3.57 -6.45 -5.05
C ILE A 78 4.41 -5.55 -5.97
N GLN A 79 5.72 -5.52 -5.74
CA GLN A 79 6.66 -4.56 -6.33
C GLN A 79 6.16 -3.10 -6.15
N PRO A 80 6.00 -2.63 -4.89
CA PRO A 80 5.51 -1.28 -4.64
C PRO A 80 6.55 -0.22 -5.03
N HIS A 81 6.06 0.97 -5.40
CA HIS A 81 6.91 2.13 -5.67
C HIS A 81 7.28 2.86 -4.38
N LEU A 82 6.43 2.74 -3.35
CA LEU A 82 6.61 3.31 -2.01
C LEU A 82 6.07 2.34 -0.96
#